data_AF-A0A932LFQ3-F1
#
_entry.id   AF-A0A932LFQ3-F1
#
_cell.length_a   1.000
_cell.length_b   1.000
_cell.length_c   1.000
_cell.angle_alpha   90.00
_cell.angle_beta   90.00
_cell.angle_gamma   90.00
#
_symmetry.space_group_name_H-M   'P 1'
#
loop_
_entity.id
_entity.type
_entity.pdbx_description
1 polymer ?
#
loop_
_entity_poly.entity_id
_entity_poly.type
_entity_poly.pdbx_seq_one_letter_code
_entity_poly.pdbx_strand_id
1 'polypeptide(L)'
;MDFLASHWGDLASVVSLAITLWLLVRTKRIARAVEEARAAIQRNRSVADLSEAVSVIEEILRMQRAIGSPRADANLAMLVERYRRARHLLVTLRPGHQWRTADIKAIESAKKQMASLEDQVERAFSAGTTVDLGGFTTSIKSLLDGLRETLERRIEIGV
;
A
#
# COMPACT_ATOMS: atom_id res chain seq x y z
N MET A 1 35.22 27.69 52.58
CA MET A 1 33.95 27.83 51.82
C MET A 1 34.20 28.48 50.44
N ASP A 2 35.39 29.03 50.18
CA ASP A 2 35.65 29.91 49.01
C ASP A 2 35.88 29.16 47.68
N PHE A 3 36.24 27.88 47.73
CA PHE A 3 36.46 27.08 46.52
C PHE A 3 35.19 26.92 45.67
N LEU A 4 34.05 26.64 46.32
CA LEU A 4 32.75 26.50 45.65
C LEU A 4 32.25 27.86 45.12
N ALA A 5 32.50 28.95 45.83
CA ALA A 5 32.14 30.30 45.39
C ALA A 5 32.95 30.74 44.15
N SER A 6 34.24 30.36 44.08
CA SER A 6 35.12 30.73 42.96
C SER A 6 34.91 29.89 41.68
N HIS A 7 34.37 28.67 41.78
CA HIS A 7 34.19 27.75 40.63
C HIS A 7 32.71 27.48 40.30
N TRP A 8 31.78 28.25 40.87
CA TRP A 8 30.34 28.08 40.64
C TRP A 8 29.96 28.24 39.16
N GLY A 9 30.62 29.14 38.42
CA GLY A 9 30.41 29.34 36.99
C GLY A 9 30.83 28.14 36.14
N ASP A 10 31.93 27.49 36.49
CA ASP A 10 32.42 26.29 35.79
C ASP A 10 31.49 25.10 36.08
N LEU A 11 31.07 24.94 37.34
CA LEU A 11 30.10 23.91 37.75
C LEU A 11 28.75 24.10 37.03
N ALA A 12 28.23 25.32 36.96
CA ALA A 12 26.98 25.62 36.25
C ALA A 12 27.10 25.30 34.75
N SER A 13 28.26 25.55 34.14
CA SER A 13 28.51 25.26 32.73
C SER A 13 28.58 23.75 32.45
N VAL A 14 29.26 22.99 33.31
CA VAL A 14 29.34 21.52 33.20
C VAL A 14 27.97 20.88 33.40
N VAL A 15 27.18 21.35 34.38
CA VAL A 15 25.82 20.86 34.63
C VAL A 15 24.91 21.17 33.44
N SER A 16 24.97 22.39 32.90
CA SER A 16 24.15 22.79 31.75
C SER A 16 24.50 21.98 30.49
N LEU A 17 25.80 21.71 30.28
CA LEU A 17 26.26 20.86 29.19
C LEU A 17 25.79 19.41 29.37
N ALA A 18 25.85 18.86 30.59
CA ALA A 18 25.38 17.52 30.89
C ALA A 18 23.86 17.36 30.67
N ILE A 19 23.06 18.36 31.10
CA ILE A 19 21.61 18.40 30.85
C ILE A 19 21.33 18.47 29.35
N THR A 20 22.05 19.31 28.61
CA THR A 20 21.89 19.45 27.16
C THR A 20 22.23 18.16 26.42
N LEU A 21 23.32 17.47 26.81
CA LEU A 21 23.69 16.17 26.25
C LEU A 21 22.65 15.10 26.57
N TRP A 22 22.13 15.07 27.79
CA TRP A 22 21.08 14.15 28.19
C TRP A 22 19.79 14.38 27.38
N LEU A 23 19.36 15.63 27.24
CA LEU A 23 18.22 16.02 26.40
C LEU A 23 18.45 15.63 24.94
N LEU A 24 19.62 15.89 24.38
CA LEU A 24 19.95 15.54 23.00
C LEU A 24 19.87 14.03 22.77
N VAL A 25 20.41 13.21 23.68
CA VAL A 25 20.33 11.75 23.59
C VAL A 25 18.88 11.28 23.69
N ARG A 26 18.08 11.87 24.59
CA ARG A 26 16.67 11.50 24.76
C ARG A 26 15.82 11.90 23.55
N THR A 27 16.02 13.09 23.01
CA THR A 27 15.36 13.56 21.79
C THR A 27 15.71 12.67 20.59
N LYS A 28 16.98 12.28 20.44
CA LYS A 28 17.39 11.33 19.39
C LYS A 28 16.70 9.97 19.53
N ARG A 29 16.54 9.46 20.76
CA ARG A 29 15.82 8.20 21.02
C ARG A 29 14.33 8.32 20.70
N ILE A 30 13.68 9.42 21.07
CA ILE A 30 12.26 9.66 20.77
C ILE A 30 12.06 9.79 19.26
N ALA A 31 12.92 10.54 18.55
CA ALA A 31 12.84 10.68 17.11
C ALA A 31 12.95 9.32 16.40
N ARG A 32 13.86 8.45 16.84
CA ARG A 32 13.97 7.07 16.32
C ARG A 32 12.71 6.25 16.57
N ALA A 33 12.16 6.28 17.80
CA ALA A 33 10.94 5.56 18.13
C ALA A 33 9.72 6.05 17.33
N VAL A 34 9.63 7.35 17.06
CA VAL A 34 8.57 7.94 16.22
C VAL A 34 8.72 7.48 14.77
N GLU A 35 9.93 7.45 14.22
CA GLU A 35 10.16 6.93 12.87
C GLU A 35 9.87 5.43 12.76
N GLU A 36 10.27 4.64 13.77
CA GLU A 36 9.94 3.21 13.85
C GLU A 36 8.43 2.98 13.92
N ALA A 37 7.72 3.74 14.75
CA ALA A 37 6.26 3.68 14.84
C ALA A 37 5.58 4.10 13.53
N ARG A 38 6.07 5.16 12.87
CA ARG A 38 5.57 5.60 11.57
C ARG A 38 5.77 4.53 10.50
N ALA A 39 6.95 3.91 10.46
CA ALA A 39 7.25 2.82 9.54
C ALA A 39 6.33 1.62 9.77
N ALA A 40 6.09 1.23 11.03
CA ALA A 40 5.16 0.16 11.39
C ALA A 40 3.71 0.47 10.97
N ILE A 41 3.24 1.70 11.19
CA ILE A 41 1.90 2.14 10.77
C ILE A 41 1.77 2.12 9.24
N GLN A 42 2.73 2.69 8.52
CA GLN A 42 2.72 2.70 7.05
C GLN A 42 2.75 1.29 6.47
N ARG A 43 3.50 0.39 7.10
CA ARG A 43 3.56 -1.02 6.74
C ARG A 43 2.20 -1.70 6.89
N ASN A 44 1.55 -1.59 8.06
CA ASN A 44 0.26 -2.23 8.31
C ASN A 44 -0.82 -1.70 7.37
N ARG A 45 -0.81 -0.40 7.10
CA ARG A 45 -1.70 0.22 6.12
C ARG A 45 -1.46 -0.32 4.71
N SER A 46 -0.21 -0.46 4.29
CA SER A 46 0.15 -1.03 2.98
C SER A 46 -0.36 -2.46 2.80
N VAL A 47 -0.30 -3.29 3.84
CA VAL A 47 -0.81 -4.68 3.83
C VAL A 47 -2.33 -4.69 3.73
N ALA A 48 -3.01 -3.84 4.50
CA ALA A 48 -4.47 -3.70 4.45
C ALA A 48 -4.95 -3.26 3.06
N ASP A 49 -4.34 -2.22 2.51
CA ASP A 49 -4.67 -1.67 1.18
C ASP A 49 -4.43 -2.72 0.06
N LEU A 50 -3.35 -3.52 0.15
CA LEU A 50 -3.07 -4.62 -0.78
C LEU A 50 -4.09 -5.75 -0.65
N SER A 51 -4.45 -6.13 0.57
CA SER A 51 -5.45 -7.16 0.84
C SER A 51 -6.83 -6.76 0.30
N GLU A 52 -7.22 -5.49 0.47
CA GLU A 52 -8.45 -4.96 -0.10
C GLU A 52 -8.43 -5.02 -1.63
N ALA A 53 -7.32 -4.61 -2.26
CA ALA A 53 -7.17 -4.70 -3.72
C ALA A 53 -7.32 -6.15 -4.22
N VAL A 54 -6.65 -7.10 -3.57
CA VAL A 54 -6.76 -8.54 -3.87
C VAL A 54 -8.21 -9.02 -3.76
N SER A 55 -8.92 -8.65 -2.69
CA SER A 55 -10.32 -9.04 -2.47
C SER A 55 -11.26 -8.51 -3.56
N VAL A 56 -11.11 -7.25 -3.96
CA VAL A 56 -11.91 -6.66 -5.05
C VAL A 56 -11.61 -7.34 -6.39
N ILE A 57 -10.34 -7.69 -6.66
CA ILE A 57 -9.97 -8.42 -7.88
C ILE A 57 -10.56 -9.83 -7.92
N GLU A 58 -10.61 -10.53 -6.79
CA GLU A 58 -11.30 -11.82 -6.68
C GLU A 58 -12.82 -11.69 -6.89
N GLU A 59 -13.42 -10.59 -6.43
CA GLU A 59 -14.81 -10.28 -6.70
C GLU A 59 -15.06 -10.08 -8.20
N ILE A 60 -14.19 -9.35 -8.90
CA ILE A 60 -14.24 -9.20 -10.36
C ILE A 60 -14.22 -10.57 -11.05
N LEU A 61 -13.31 -11.47 -10.67
CA LEU A 61 -13.25 -12.83 -11.23
C LEU A 61 -14.54 -13.63 -10.97
N ARG A 62 -15.14 -13.49 -9.79
CA ARG A 62 -16.41 -14.15 -9.46
C ARG A 62 -17.55 -13.59 -10.32
N MET A 63 -17.62 -12.28 -10.49
CA MET A 63 -18.62 -11.63 -11.34
C MET A 63 -18.47 -12.03 -12.82
N GLN A 64 -17.25 -12.08 -13.35
CA GLN A 64 -16.99 -12.51 -14.73
C GLN A 64 -17.46 -13.94 -15.01
N ARG A 65 -17.28 -14.85 -14.05
CA ARG A 65 -17.83 -16.22 -14.14
C ARG A 65 -19.36 -16.25 -14.13
N ALA A 66 -19.99 -15.31 -13.43
CA ALA A 66 -21.45 -15.23 -13.31
C ALA A 66 -22.14 -14.56 -14.52
N ILE A 67 -21.40 -13.79 -15.34
CA ILE A 67 -21.94 -13.06 -16.51
C ILE A 67 -22.33 -13.99 -17.69
N GLY A 68 -22.08 -15.31 -17.60
CA GLY A 68 -22.62 -16.30 -18.55
C GLY A 68 -24.14 -16.56 -18.45
N SER A 69 -24.92 -15.71 -17.77
CA SER A 69 -26.35 -15.87 -17.50
C SER A 69 -27.19 -14.75 -18.14
N PRO A 70 -28.46 -14.96 -18.54
CA PRO A 70 -29.28 -14.04 -19.36
C PRO A 70 -29.61 -12.64 -18.77
N ARG A 71 -29.00 -12.25 -17.64
CA ARG A 71 -29.15 -10.94 -16.98
C ARG A 71 -27.86 -10.12 -17.06
N ALA A 72 -27.19 -10.16 -18.21
CA ALA A 72 -25.83 -9.64 -18.39
C ALA A 72 -25.72 -8.12 -18.13
N ASP A 73 -26.75 -7.34 -18.44
CA ASP A 73 -26.67 -5.87 -18.43
C ASP A 73 -26.51 -5.26 -17.02
N ALA A 74 -27.27 -5.75 -16.03
CA ALA A 74 -27.16 -5.27 -14.65
C ALA A 74 -25.82 -5.67 -14.01
N ASN A 75 -25.30 -6.85 -14.38
CA ASN A 75 -24.02 -7.34 -13.89
C ASN A 75 -22.84 -6.61 -14.55
N LEU A 76 -22.99 -6.10 -15.78
CA LEU A 76 -21.93 -5.37 -16.47
C LEU A 76 -21.63 -4.00 -15.84
N ALA A 77 -22.68 -3.23 -15.49
CA ALA A 77 -22.50 -1.95 -14.82
C ALA A 77 -21.81 -2.10 -13.45
N MET A 78 -22.21 -3.11 -12.68
CA MET A 78 -21.52 -3.47 -11.43
C MET A 78 -20.07 -3.87 -11.67
N LEU A 79 -19.80 -4.64 -12.73
CA LEU A 79 -18.45 -5.07 -13.07
C LEU A 79 -17.53 -3.87 -13.36
N VAL A 80 -17.99 -2.90 -14.16
CA VAL A 80 -17.25 -1.65 -14.45
C VAL A 80 -16.88 -0.94 -13.14
N GLU A 81 -17.82 -0.82 -12.22
CA GLU A 81 -17.57 -0.15 -10.93
C GLU A 81 -16.53 -0.90 -10.09
N ARG A 82 -16.53 -2.24 -10.12
CA ARG A 82 -15.49 -3.04 -9.43
C ARG A 82 -14.10 -2.83 -10.04
N TYR A 83 -14.01 -2.71 -11.37
CA TYR A 83 -12.74 -2.36 -12.03
C TYR A 83 -12.25 -0.98 -11.60
N ARG A 84 -13.11 0.04 -11.60
CA ARG A 84 -12.77 1.39 -11.14
C ARG A 84 -12.26 1.38 -9.69
N ARG A 85 -12.95 0.64 -8.82
CA ARG A 85 -12.54 0.49 -7.42
C ARG A 85 -11.19 -0.20 -7.30
N ALA A 86 -10.95 -1.29 -8.03
CA ALA A 86 -9.67 -1.99 -8.02
C ALA A 86 -8.53 -1.08 -8.49
N ARG A 87 -8.73 -0.31 -9.57
CA ARG A 87 -7.77 0.69 -10.03
C ARG A 87 -7.51 1.75 -8.97
N HIS A 88 -8.57 2.29 -8.35
CA HIS A 88 -8.44 3.31 -7.32
C HIS A 88 -7.56 2.81 -6.16
N LEU A 89 -7.85 1.62 -5.63
CA LEU A 89 -7.07 0.99 -4.57
C LEU A 89 -5.59 0.82 -4.97
N LEU A 90 -5.34 0.33 -6.18
CA LEU A 90 -3.99 0.18 -6.72
C LEU A 90 -3.26 1.52 -6.87
N VAL A 91 -3.93 2.57 -7.32
CA VAL A 91 -3.34 3.92 -7.46
C VAL A 91 -3.05 4.55 -6.10
N THR A 92 -3.92 4.33 -5.11
CA THR A 92 -3.73 4.86 -3.75
C THR A 92 -2.61 4.16 -2.98
N LEU A 93 -2.23 2.95 -3.38
CA LEU A 93 -1.08 2.23 -2.82
C LEU A 93 0.20 3.04 -3.04
N ARG A 94 0.70 3.62 -1.95
CA ARG A 94 1.97 4.32 -1.90
C ARG A 94 3.06 3.36 -1.44
N PRO A 95 4.04 3.02 -2.31
CA PRO A 95 5.19 2.26 -1.86
C PRO A 95 5.97 3.07 -0.82
N GLY A 96 6.06 2.54 0.39
CA GLY A 96 6.92 3.06 1.45
C GLY A 96 8.39 2.70 1.23
N HIS A 97 9.29 3.25 2.07
CA HIS A 97 10.74 3.06 1.90
C HIS A 97 11.21 1.60 2.02
N GLN A 98 10.40 0.73 2.64
CA GLN A 98 10.72 -0.69 2.88
C GLN A 98 10.23 -1.60 1.74
N TRP A 99 9.85 -1.04 0.61
CA TRP A 99 9.40 -1.80 -0.55
C TRP A 99 10.58 -2.26 -1.39
N ARG A 100 10.60 -3.55 -1.76
CA ARG A 100 11.60 -4.05 -2.70
C ARG A 100 11.29 -3.49 -4.08
N THR A 101 12.32 -3.24 -4.88
CA THR A 101 12.17 -2.78 -6.27
C THR A 101 11.28 -3.73 -7.09
N ALA A 102 11.35 -5.04 -6.81
CA ALA A 102 10.49 -6.04 -7.44
C ALA A 102 9.00 -5.82 -7.12
N ASP A 103 8.65 -5.58 -5.85
CA ASP A 103 7.27 -5.34 -5.41
C ASP A 103 6.73 -4.03 -6.00
N ILE A 104 7.56 -2.99 -6.04
CA ILE A 104 7.20 -1.70 -6.68
C ILE A 104 6.89 -1.92 -8.15
N LYS A 105 7.76 -2.64 -8.88
CA LYS A 105 7.54 -2.95 -10.30
C LYS A 105 6.29 -3.81 -10.51
N ALA A 106 6.01 -4.77 -9.64
CA ALA A 106 4.82 -5.60 -9.70
C ALA A 106 3.54 -4.76 -9.56
N ILE A 107 3.50 -3.83 -8.58
CA ILE A 107 2.36 -2.93 -8.42
C ILE A 107 2.22 -1.95 -9.59
N GLU A 108 3.32 -1.37 -10.07
CA GLU A 108 3.26 -0.48 -11.23
C GLU A 108 2.77 -1.21 -12.49
N SER A 109 3.17 -2.47 -12.67
CA SER A 109 2.63 -3.34 -13.71
C SER A 109 1.13 -3.58 -13.50
N ALA A 110 0.71 -3.93 -12.28
CA ALA A 110 -0.69 -4.16 -11.94
C ALA A 110 -1.56 -2.90 -12.16
N LYS A 111 -1.07 -1.71 -11.79
CA LYS A 111 -1.74 -0.42 -12.07
C LYS A 111 -1.99 -0.22 -13.56
N LYS A 112 -0.97 -0.43 -14.39
CA LYS A 112 -1.08 -0.28 -15.85
C LYS A 112 -2.03 -1.29 -16.46
N GLN A 113 -1.92 -2.56 -16.04
CA GLN A 113 -2.81 -3.62 -16.49
C GLN A 113 -4.25 -3.33 -16.09
N MET A 114 -4.51 -2.97 -14.83
CA MET A 114 -5.86 -2.65 -14.36
C MET A 114 -6.49 -1.47 -15.10
N ALA A 115 -5.72 -0.40 -15.36
CA ALA A 115 -6.20 0.73 -16.16
C ALA A 115 -6.59 0.29 -17.59
N SER A 116 -5.74 -0.52 -18.23
CA SER A 116 -6.05 -1.05 -19.57
C SER A 116 -7.28 -1.96 -19.57
N LEU A 117 -7.48 -2.76 -18.53
CA LEU A 117 -8.65 -3.63 -18.37
C LEU A 117 -9.93 -2.81 -18.18
N GLU A 118 -9.90 -1.79 -17.33
CA GLU A 118 -11.01 -0.85 -17.11
C GLU A 118 -11.41 -0.16 -18.42
N ASP A 119 -10.44 0.42 -19.14
CA ASP A 119 -10.68 1.11 -20.41
C ASP A 119 -11.30 0.18 -21.47
N GLN A 120 -10.92 -1.10 -21.48
CA GLN A 120 -11.47 -2.07 -22.41
C GLN A 120 -12.89 -2.48 -22.03
N VAL A 121 -13.16 -2.72 -20.75
CA VAL A 121 -14.50 -3.06 -20.25
C VAL A 121 -15.47 -1.89 -20.43
N GLU A 122 -15.04 -0.66 -20.16
CA GLU A 122 -15.86 0.55 -20.33
C GLU A 122 -16.18 0.82 -21.82
N ARG A 123 -15.21 0.62 -22.72
CA ARG A 123 -15.45 0.72 -24.17
C ARG A 123 -16.43 -0.34 -24.66
N ALA A 124 -16.26 -1.58 -24.21
CA ALA A 124 -17.15 -2.66 -24.63
C ALA A 124 -18.57 -2.48 -24.07
N PHE A 125 -18.71 -1.98 -22.84
CA PHE A 125 -19.98 -1.54 -22.27
C PHE A 125 -20.63 -0.43 -23.11
N SER A 126 -19.87 0.62 -23.44
CA SER A 126 -20.38 1.77 -24.21
C SER A 126 -20.79 1.40 -25.64
N ALA A 127 -20.11 0.43 -26.25
CA ALA A 127 -20.39 -0.06 -27.60
C ALA A 127 -21.54 -1.09 -27.64
N GLY A 128 -22.02 -1.58 -26.49
CA GLY A 128 -23.00 -2.67 -26.42
C GLY A 128 -22.47 -4.00 -26.98
N THR A 129 -21.15 -4.15 -27.07
CA THR A 129 -20.50 -5.32 -27.67
C THR A 129 -20.27 -6.39 -26.60
N THR A 130 -20.40 -7.66 -26.98
CA THR A 130 -20.01 -8.80 -26.13
C THR A 130 -18.53 -8.72 -25.78
N VAL A 131 -18.24 -8.54 -24.50
CA VAL A 131 -16.89 -8.51 -23.93
C VAL A 131 -16.28 -9.93 -23.99
N ASP A 132 -15.08 -10.11 -24.56
CA ASP A 132 -14.34 -11.38 -24.41
C ASP A 132 -13.79 -11.50 -22.98
N LEU A 133 -14.61 -12.03 -22.08
CA LEU A 133 -14.26 -12.24 -20.68
C LEU A 133 -13.18 -13.31 -20.48
N GLY A 134 -12.90 -14.15 -21.48
CA GLY A 134 -11.91 -15.22 -21.38
C GLY A 134 -10.48 -14.69 -21.34
N GLY A 135 -10.14 -13.78 -22.26
CA GLY A 135 -8.87 -13.06 -22.26
C GLY A 135 -8.66 -12.26 -20.97
N PHE A 136 -9.70 -11.53 -20.53
CA PHE A 136 -9.66 -10.74 -19.29
C PHE A 136 -9.44 -11.58 -18.05
N THR A 137 -10.10 -12.73 -17.95
CA THR A 137 -9.95 -13.65 -16.82
C THR A 137 -8.49 -14.08 -16.64
N THR A 138 -7.77 -14.30 -17.74
CA THR A 138 -6.37 -14.74 -17.70
C THR A 138 -5.45 -13.62 -17.21
N SER A 139 -5.61 -12.40 -17.75
CA SER A 139 -4.85 -11.23 -17.29
C SER A 139 -5.11 -10.92 -15.81
N ILE A 140 -6.36 -11.01 -15.37
CA ILE A 140 -6.72 -10.76 -13.97
C ILE A 140 -6.12 -11.81 -13.04
N LYS A 141 -6.11 -13.10 -13.43
CA LYS A 141 -5.46 -14.15 -12.64
C LYS A 141 -3.97 -13.89 -12.48
N SER A 142 -3.26 -13.57 -13.58
CA SER A 142 -1.83 -13.25 -13.51
C SER A 142 -1.55 -12.04 -12.60
N LEU A 143 -2.40 -11.02 -12.67
CA LEU A 143 -2.32 -9.86 -11.79
C LEU A 143 -2.56 -10.24 -10.32
N LEU A 144 -3.58 -11.05 -10.05
CA LEU A 144 -3.92 -11.55 -8.72
C LEU A 144 -2.77 -12.35 -8.10
N ASP A 145 -2.16 -13.25 -8.88
CA ASP A 145 -1.05 -14.08 -8.43
C ASP A 145 0.17 -13.21 -8.06
N GLY A 146 0.52 -12.22 -8.89
CA GLY A 146 1.62 -11.29 -8.58
C GLY A 146 1.36 -10.41 -7.35
N LEU A 147 0.11 -9.99 -7.13
CA LEU A 147 -0.27 -9.25 -5.93
C LEU A 147 -0.26 -10.11 -4.67
N ARG A 148 -0.72 -11.37 -4.77
CA ARG A 148 -0.66 -12.33 -3.66
C ARG A 148 0.77 -12.64 -3.26
N GLU A 149 1.64 -12.89 -4.22
CA GLU A 149 3.07 -13.11 -3.96
C GLU A 149 3.70 -11.89 -3.26
N THR A 150 3.30 -10.68 -3.66
CA THR A 150 3.73 -9.43 -3.01
C THR A 150 3.18 -9.31 -1.59
N LEU A 151 1.93 -9.71 -1.36
CA LEU A 151 1.27 -9.69 -0.06
C LEU A 151 1.88 -10.71 0.91
N GLU A 152 2.14 -11.94 0.46
CA GLU A 152 2.76 -13.01 1.25
C GLU A 152 4.16 -12.59 1.72
N ARG A 153 5.01 -12.11 0.81
CA ARG A 153 6.33 -11.56 1.15
C ARG A 153 6.24 -10.44 2.20
N ARG A 154 5.19 -9.63 2.13
CA ARG A 154 4.98 -8.50 3.04
C ARG A 154 4.58 -8.93 4.44
N ILE A 155 3.78 -9.99 4.54
CA ILE A 155 3.38 -10.62 5.79
C ILE A 155 4.59 -11.29 6.43
N GLU A 156 5.39 -12.04 5.65
CA GLU A 156 6.59 -12.74 6.13
C GLU A 156 7.65 -11.81 6.72
N ILE A 157 7.88 -10.63 6.13
CA ILE A 157 8.83 -9.66 6.69
C ILE A 157 8.32 -9.09 8.04
N GLY A 158 7.05 -9.35 8.40
CA GLY A 158 6.29 -8.68 9.46
C GLY A 158 6.07 -9.51 10.71
N VAL A 159 6.43 -10.79 10.61
CA VAL A 159 6.67 -11.71 11.72
C VAL A 159 8.16 -11.67 12.05
#